data_AF-A0A8T8LJD5-F1
#
_entry.id   AF-A0A8T8LJD5-F1
#
_cell.length_a   1.000
_cell.length_b   1.000
_cell.length_c   1.000
_cell.angle_alpha   90.00
_cell.angle_beta   90.00
_cell.angle_gamma   90.00
#
_symmetry.space_group_name_H-M   'P 1'
#
loop_
_entity.id
_entity.type
_entity.pdbx_description
1 polymer ?
#
loop_
_entity_poly.entity_id
_entity_poly.type
_entity_poly.pdbx_seq_one_letter_code
_entity_poly.pdbx_strand_id
1 'polypeptide(L)' 'MRFPTPPLSEYALNTAVVVLTLAVLQYTGWLSADPAGLNPAFLVVVAVTFPAFSYLIAVVGANVWPSAE' A
#
# COMPACT_ATOMS: atom_id res chain seq x y z
N MET A 1 19.22 -5.35 -14.79
CA MET A 1 18.00 -5.08 -13.99
C MET A 1 17.88 -3.59 -13.79
N ARG A 2 16.76 -2.98 -14.18
CA ARG A 2 16.50 -1.56 -13.95
C ARG A 2 15.76 -1.43 -12.62
N PHE A 3 16.32 -0.67 -11.69
CA PHE A 3 15.66 -0.37 -10.42
C PHE A 3 14.89 0.94 -10.56
N PRO A 4 13.57 0.94 -10.32
CA PRO A 4 12.83 2.17 -10.20
C PRO A 4 13.39 2.94 -9.00
N THR A 5 13.57 4.25 -9.16
CA THR A 5 13.88 5.17 -8.06
C THR A 5 12.77 6.21 -7.92
N PRO A 6 11.55 5.82 -7.51
CA PRO A 6 10.47 6.77 -7.26
C PRO A 6 10.79 7.54 -5.97
N PRO A 7 10.28 8.77 -5.84
CA PRO A 7 10.46 9.54 -4.63
C PRO A 7 9.78 8.84 -3.44
N LEU A 8 10.51 8.71 -2.33
CA LEU A 8 10.00 8.09 -1.09
C LEU A 8 8.72 8.75 -0.57
N SER A 9 8.54 10.05 -0.82
CA SER A 9 7.36 10.81 -0.46
C SER A 9 6.09 10.31 -1.16
N GLU A 10 6.19 9.83 -2.39
CA GLU A 10 5.05 9.33 -3.16
C GLU A 10 4.58 7.98 -2.60
N TYR A 11 5.51 7.09 -2.25
CA TYR A 11 5.17 5.85 -1.55
C TYR A 11 4.56 6.11 -0.17
N ALA A 12 5.10 7.07 0.59
CA ALA A 12 4.58 7.42 1.90
C ALA A 12 3.14 7.97 1.80
N LEU A 13 2.87 8.88 0.86
CA LEU A 13 1.53 9.42 0.63
C LEU A 13 0.55 8.33 0.19
N ASN A 14 0.92 7.49 -0.79
CA ASN A 14 0.05 6.41 -1.26
C ASN A 14 -0.25 5.41 -0.15
N THR A 15 0.75 5.07 0.66
CA THR A 15 0.56 4.19 1.82
C THR A 15 -0.39 4.84 2.84
N ALA A 16 -0.23 6.13 3.14
CA ALA A 16 -1.11 6.84 4.05
C ALA A 16 -2.56 6.86 3.55
N VAL A 17 -2.79 7.10 2.26
CA VAL A 17 -4.13 7.05 1.65
C VAL A 17 -4.75 5.66 1.77
N VAL A 18 -3.98 4.60 1.50
CA VAL A 18 -4.47 3.21 1.60
C VAL A 18 -4.82 2.86 3.04
N VAL A 19 -3.93 3.14 3.99
CA VAL A 19 -4.15 2.86 5.41
C VAL A 19 -5.36 3.64 5.94
N LEU A 20 -5.49 4.92 5.57
CA LEU A 20 -6.64 5.74 5.94
C LEU A 20 -7.94 5.19 5.36
N THR A 21 -7.93 4.78 4.08
CA THR A 21 -9.10 4.19 3.42
C THR A 21 -9.55 2.91 4.11
N LEU A 22 -8.60 2.03 4.46
CA LEU A 22 -8.88 0.80 5.19
C LEU A 22 -9.37 1.09 6.61
N ALA A 23 -8.82 2.10 7.28
CA ALA A 23 -9.31 2.53 8.59
C ALA A 23 -10.76 3.01 8.50
N VAL A 24 -11.12 3.81 7.49
CA VAL A 24 -12.51 4.25 7.27
C VAL A 24 -13.42 3.05 7.03
N LEU A 25 -13.02 2.09 6.17
CA LEU A 25 -13.81 0.88 5.90
C LEU A 25 -13.99 -0.01 7.13
N GLN A 26 -12.98 -0.09 8.01
CA GLN A 26 -13.11 -0.78 9.29
C GLN A 26 -14.04 -0.04 10.24
N TYR A 27 -13.90 1.29 10.32
CA TYR A 27 -14.71 2.12 11.20
C TYR A 27 -16.20 2.07 10.84
N THR A 28 -16.54 2.00 9.55
CA THR A 28 -17.92 1.86 9.09
C THR A 28 -18.46 0.44 9.16
N GLY A 29 -17.66 -0.54 9.60
CA GLY A 29 -18.03 -1.95 9.69
C GLY A 29 -18.14 -2.66 8.34
N TRP A 30 -17.69 -2.03 7.24
CA TRP A 30 -17.69 -2.63 5.91
C TRP A 30 -16.58 -3.67 5.73
N LEU A 31 -15.43 -3.48 6.39
CA LEU A 31 -14.27 -4.36 6.23
C LEU A 31 -14.22 -5.51 7.24
N SER A 32 -14.80 -5.32 8.43
CA SER A 32 -14.78 -6.32 9.49
C SER A 32 -16.05 -6.22 10.33
N ALA A 33 -16.63 -7.38 10.64
CA ALA A 33 -17.78 -7.50 11.54
C ALA A 33 -17.36 -7.52 13.02
N ASP A 34 -16.08 -7.27 13.32
CA ASP A 34 -15.55 -7.29 14.68
C ASP A 34 -16.19 -6.16 15.52
N PRO A 35 -16.87 -6.48 16.64
CA PRO A 35 -17.57 -5.48 17.45
C PRO A 35 -16.62 -4.49 18.16
N ALA A 36 -15.31 -4.75 18.18
CA ALA A 36 -14.31 -3.91 18.84
C ALA A 36 -13.96 -2.60 18.09
N GLY A 37 -14.51 -2.36 16.89
CA GLY A 37 -14.13 -1.22 16.05
C GLY A 37 -12.76 -1.44 15.40
N LEU A 38 -12.02 -0.36 15.09
CA LEU A 38 -10.76 -0.41 14.33
C LEU A 38 -9.78 -1.51 14.80
N ASN A 39 -9.18 -2.23 13.85
CA ASN A 39 -8.08 -3.16 14.09
C ASN A 39 -6.73 -2.50 13.76
N PRO A 40 -6.04 -1.90 14.75
CA PRO A 40 -4.79 -1.18 14.52
C PRO A 40 -3.64 -2.10 14.09
N ALA A 41 -3.62 -3.36 14.54
CA ALA A 41 -2.59 -4.31 14.15
C ALA A 41 -2.64 -4.59 12.64
N PHE A 42 -3.84 -4.77 12.09
CA PHE A 42 -4.03 -4.91 10.64
C PHE A 42 -3.52 -3.68 9.89
N LEU A 43 -3.88 -2.47 10.33
CA LEU A 43 -3.45 -1.23 9.68
C LEU A 43 -1.93 -1.05 9.70
N VAL A 44 -1.25 -1.41 10.80
CA VAL A 44 0.22 -1.40 10.89
C VAL A 44 0.83 -2.41 9.93
N VAL A 45 0.31 -3.63 9.86
CA VAL A 45 0.80 -4.66 8.93
C VAL A 45 0.68 -4.17 7.49
N VAL A 46 -0.45 -3.56 7.11
CA VAL A 46 -0.64 -2.99 5.77
C VAL A 46 0.33 -1.83 5.53
N ALA A 47 0.50 -0.92 6.49
CA ALA A 47 1.40 0.22 6.37
C ALA A 47 2.85 -0.19 6.08
N VAL A 48 3.30 -1.34 6.61
CA VAL A 48 4.65 -1.87 6.39
C VAL A 48 4.74 -2.67 5.09
N THR A 49 3.76 -3.52 4.81
CA THR A 49 3.81 -4.44 3.66
C THR A 49 3.49 -3.76 2.34
N PHE A 50 2.56 -2.81 2.32
CA PHE A 50 2.13 -2.10 1.12
C PHE A 50 3.27 -1.43 0.33
N PRO A 51 4.15 -0.61 0.95
CA PRO A 51 5.26 0.01 0.22
C PRO A 51 6.26 -1.04 -0.31
N ALA A 52 6.51 -2.12 0.45
CA ALA A 52 7.42 -3.19 0.02
C ALA A 52 6.88 -3.92 -1.23
N PHE A 53 5.61 -4.33 -1.22
CA PHE A 53 4.99 -4.97 -2.39
C PHE A 53 4.88 -4.01 -3.57
N SER A 54 4.54 -2.74 -3.34
CA SER A 54 4.47 -1.73 -4.40
C SER A 54 5.81 -1.51 -5.08
N TYR A 55 6.91 -1.53 -4.31
CA TYR A 55 8.25 -1.46 -4.86
C TYR A 55 8.61 -2.70 -5.69
N LEU A 56 8.29 -3.90 -5.19
CA LEU A 56 8.54 -5.15 -5.93
C LEU A 56 7.78 -5.18 -7.26
N ILE A 57 6.53 -4.73 -7.28
CA ILE A 57 5.73 -4.62 -8.51
C ILE A 57 6.37 -3.61 -9.47
N ALA A 58 6.82 -2.46 -8.98
CA ALA A 58 7.49 -1.45 -9.80
C ALA A 58 8.78 -2.01 -10.41
N VAL A 59 9.57 -2.78 -9.65
CA VAL A 59 10.77 -3.47 -10.14
C VAL A 59 10.39 -4.44 -11.25
N VAL A 60 9.38 -5.28 -11.05
CA VAL A 60 8.91 -6.21 -12.09
C VAL A 60 8.49 -5.43 -13.34
N GLY A 61 7.64 -4.42 -13.20
CA GLY A 61 7.19 -3.55 -14.29
C GLY A 61 8.34 -2.93 -15.09
N ALA A 62 9.35 -2.38 -14.40
CA ALA A 62 10.53 -1.78 -15.03
C ALA A 62 11.41 -2.80 -15.77
N ASN A 63 11.27 -4.10 -15.52
CA ASN A 63 12.06 -5.16 -16.15
C ASN A 63 11.25 -6.01 -17.16
N VAL A 64 9.91 -5.98 -17.12
CA VAL A 64 9.04 -6.75 -18.04
C VAL A 64 8.34 -5.89 -19.09
N TRP A 65 8.13 -4.60 -18.83
CA TRP A 65 7.54 -3.68 -19.79
C TRP A 65 8.66 -2.99 -20.58
N PRO A 66 8.86 -3.30 -21.87
CA PRO A 66 9.72 -2.46 -22.71
C PRO A 66 9.08 -1.08 -22.72
N SER A 67 9.80 -0.06 -22.28
CA SER A 67 9.34 1.32 -22.35
C SER A 67 8.77 1.55 -23.75
N ALA A 68 7.47 1.78 -23.84
CA ALA A 68 6.88 2.39 -25.03
C ALA A 68 7.37 3.83 -25.02
N GLU A 69 8.56 4.02 -25.59
CA GLU A 69 9.03 5.33 -26.05
C GLU A 69 8.19 5.79 -27.23
#